data_AF-A0A7X6D5G7-F1
#
_entry.id   AF-A0A7X6D5G7-F1
#
_cell.length_a   1.000
_cell.length_b   1.000
_cell.length_c   1.000
_cell.angle_alpha   90.00
_cell.angle_beta   90.00
_cell.angle_gamma   90.00
#
_symmetry.space_group_name_H-M   'P 1'
#
loop_
_entity.id
_entity.type
_entity.pdbx_description
1 polymer ?
#
loop_
_entity_poly.entity_id
_entity_poly.type
_entity_poly.pdbx_seq_one_letter_code
_entity_poly.pdbx_strand_id
1 'polypeptide(L)'
;MPAVPAHAAKTTGELMVTQVRPNAAGADVKNGKQVNLNDEFFVIKNVTKKTVNVGGWVPDITTNTYGRALPSYKLPAGASARVHTGTGKNHKDSKGVHHIYRGYARHVLPNDGRAKTPNLRLKKPGSKDNNAAAGTISACSWSLAADGRTYTC
;
A
#
# COMPACT_ATOMS: atom_id res chain seq x y z
N MET A 1 1.97 7.54 -21.01
CA MET A 1 1.01 8.39 -20.25
C MET A 1 1.77 9.13 -19.16
N PRO A 2 1.66 10.47 -19.04
CA PRO A 2 2.34 11.23 -17.99
C PRO A 2 1.68 10.98 -16.63
N ALA A 3 2.49 10.82 -15.59
CA ALA A 3 2.05 10.65 -14.21
C ALA A 3 1.37 11.94 -13.70
N VAL A 4 0.22 11.80 -13.02
CA VAL A 4 -0.47 12.91 -12.35
C VAL A 4 0.34 13.28 -11.10
N PRO A 5 0.40 14.56 -10.69
CA PRO A 5 1.14 14.95 -9.49
C PRO A 5 0.60 14.20 -8.26
N ALA A 6 1.38 13.26 -7.76
CA ALA A 6 1.34 12.85 -6.37
C ALA A 6 2.54 13.48 -5.66
N HIS A 7 2.37 13.82 -4.39
CA HIS A 7 3.44 14.45 -3.63
C HIS A 7 4.54 13.42 -3.39
N ALA A 8 5.78 13.80 -3.70
CA ALA A 8 6.93 12.91 -3.60
C ALA A 8 7.03 12.30 -2.20
N ALA A 9 7.04 10.96 -2.11
CA ALA A 9 7.22 10.29 -0.85
C ALA A 9 8.63 10.58 -0.33
N LYS A 10 8.72 11.15 0.87
CA LYS A 10 9.96 11.18 1.64
C LYS A 10 9.93 10.01 2.62
N THR A 11 11.09 9.40 2.88
CA THR A 11 11.22 8.42 3.96
C THR A 11 12.26 8.85 4.98
N THR A 12 11.97 8.63 6.25
CA THR A 12 12.93 8.75 7.36
C THR A 12 13.37 7.39 7.89
N GLY A 13 13.00 6.30 7.21
CA GLY A 13 13.24 4.93 7.65
C GLY A 13 13.69 4.01 6.52
N GLU A 14 13.62 2.70 6.78
CA GLU A 14 14.17 1.66 5.90
C GLU A 14 13.29 1.37 4.66
N LEU A 15 12.01 1.74 4.72
CA LEU A 15 11.02 1.49 3.67
C LEU A 15 10.42 2.81 3.16
N MET A 16 10.09 2.87 1.88
CA MET A 16 9.43 4.01 1.25
C MET A 16 8.20 3.54 0.48
N VAL A 17 7.06 4.22 0.63
CA VAL A 17 5.91 4.00 -0.25
C VAL A 17 6.19 4.76 -1.55
N THR A 18 6.23 4.07 -2.68
CA THR A 18 6.56 4.69 -3.98
C THR A 18 5.37 4.77 -4.92
N GLN A 19 4.36 3.91 -4.74
CA GLN A 19 3.17 3.93 -5.59
C GLN A 19 1.95 3.47 -4.82
N VAL A 20 0.77 3.94 -5.22
CA VAL A 20 -0.52 3.49 -4.71
C VAL A 20 -1.48 3.28 -5.88
N ARG A 21 -2.19 2.16 -5.90
CA ARG A 21 -3.32 1.88 -6.79
C ARG A 21 -4.56 1.60 -5.93
N PRO A 22 -5.35 2.63 -5.65
CA PRO A 22 -6.49 2.55 -4.74
C PRO A 22 -7.72 1.91 -5.36
N ASN A 23 -7.94 2.09 -6.67
CA ASN A 23 -9.03 1.44 -7.37
C ASN A 23 -8.50 0.37 -8.33
N ALA A 24 -8.97 -0.86 -8.13
CA ALA A 24 -8.80 -1.91 -9.12
C ALA A 24 -9.54 -1.52 -10.40
N ALA A 25 -9.18 -2.09 -11.55
CA ALA A 25 -10.00 -1.91 -12.76
C ALA A 25 -11.17 -2.90 -12.73
N GLY A 26 -12.39 -2.45 -13.04
CA GLY A 26 -13.58 -3.30 -13.12
C GLY A 26 -14.49 -3.22 -11.89
N ALA A 27 -15.66 -3.87 -11.94
CA ALA A 27 -16.65 -3.81 -10.87
C ALA A 27 -16.10 -4.33 -9.54
N ASP A 28 -16.18 -3.53 -8.48
CA ASP A 28 -15.74 -3.94 -7.13
C ASP A 28 -16.61 -5.05 -6.53
N VAL A 29 -17.83 -5.23 -7.03
CA VAL A 29 -18.77 -6.27 -6.58
C VAL A 29 -19.34 -7.02 -7.77
N LYS A 30 -19.21 -8.35 -7.76
CA LYS A 30 -19.89 -9.26 -8.69
C LYS A 30 -20.63 -10.32 -7.89
N ASN A 31 -21.94 -10.46 -8.13
CA ASN A 31 -22.83 -11.39 -7.41
C ASN A 31 -22.73 -11.27 -5.87
N GLY A 32 -22.68 -10.04 -5.35
CA GLY A 32 -22.58 -9.78 -3.90
C GLY A 32 -21.22 -10.09 -3.27
N LYS A 33 -20.20 -10.46 -4.05
CA LYS A 33 -18.83 -10.68 -3.59
C LYS A 33 -17.92 -9.58 -4.07
N GLN A 34 -17.02 -9.12 -3.19
CA GLN A 34 -15.97 -8.18 -3.59
C GLN A 34 -14.94 -8.89 -4.47
N VAL A 35 -14.67 -8.34 -5.65
CA VAL A 35 -13.74 -8.88 -6.64
C VAL A 35 -12.60 -7.90 -6.89
N ASN A 36 -11.52 -8.34 -7.53
CA ASN A 36 -10.34 -7.51 -7.83
C ASN A 36 -9.63 -6.88 -6.61
N LEU A 37 -9.81 -7.45 -5.41
CA LEU A 37 -9.14 -7.02 -4.17
C LEU A 37 -7.60 -7.03 -4.25
N ASN A 38 -7.02 -7.83 -5.15
CA ASN A 38 -5.58 -7.87 -5.38
C ASN A 38 -5.09 -6.83 -6.40
N ASP A 39 -5.99 -6.19 -7.15
CA ASP A 39 -5.66 -5.05 -8.00
C ASP A 39 -5.64 -3.73 -7.22
N GLU A 40 -6.11 -3.73 -5.96
CA GLU A 40 -5.82 -2.72 -4.96
C GLU A 40 -4.49 -3.03 -4.26
N PHE A 41 -3.49 -2.18 -4.48
CA PHE A 41 -2.17 -2.38 -3.90
C PHE A 41 -1.43 -1.06 -3.68
N PHE A 42 -0.38 -1.11 -2.89
CA PHE A 42 0.65 -0.07 -2.86
C PHE A 42 2.03 -0.71 -2.98
N VAL A 43 3.01 0.06 -3.44
CA VAL A 43 4.37 -0.40 -3.61
C VAL A 43 5.24 0.17 -2.51
N ILE A 44 5.95 -0.71 -1.82
CA ILE A 44 7.02 -0.33 -0.89
C ILE A 44 8.38 -0.66 -1.51
N LYS A 45 9.37 0.20 -1.28
CA LYS A 45 10.77 0.00 -1.65
C LYS A 45 11.63 -0.07 -0.41
N ASN A 46 12.51 -1.06 -0.34
CA ASN A 46 13.60 -1.06 0.60
C ASN A 46 14.69 -0.09 0.11
N VAL A 47 14.85 1.04 0.81
CA VAL A 47 15.82 2.08 0.43
C VAL A 47 17.19 1.86 1.07
N THR A 48 17.36 0.78 1.83
CA THR A 48 18.62 0.43 2.49
C THR A 48 19.49 -0.48 1.63
N LYS A 49 20.74 -0.67 2.07
CA LYS A 49 21.72 -1.60 1.48
C LYS A 49 21.64 -3.03 2.05
N LYS A 50 20.67 -3.32 2.93
CA LYS A 50 20.51 -4.63 3.58
C LYS A 50 19.10 -5.16 3.39
N THR A 51 18.90 -6.47 3.57
CA THR A 51 17.56 -7.07 3.57
C THR A 51 16.77 -6.60 4.79
N VAL A 52 15.52 -6.19 4.58
CA VAL A 52 14.60 -5.74 5.63
C VAL A 52 13.46 -6.74 5.78
N ASN A 53 13.16 -7.16 7.01
CA ASN A 53 11.90 -7.86 7.28
C ASN A 53 10.79 -6.83 7.43
N VAL A 54 9.81 -6.87 6.54
CA VAL A 54 8.70 -5.91 6.53
C VAL A 54 7.60 -6.25 7.55
N GLY A 55 7.76 -7.35 8.29
CA GLY A 55 6.81 -7.76 9.32
C GLY A 55 6.61 -6.68 10.39
N GLY A 56 5.35 -6.46 10.77
CA GLY A 56 4.98 -5.53 11.85
C GLY A 56 4.86 -4.07 11.44
N TRP A 57 5.36 -3.66 10.27
CA TRP A 57 5.15 -2.30 9.75
C TRP A 57 3.66 -2.06 9.49
N VAL A 58 3.16 -0.85 9.79
CA VAL A 58 1.72 -0.57 9.82
C VAL A 58 1.33 0.39 8.69
N PRO A 59 0.58 -0.08 7.68
CA PRO A 59 -0.10 0.80 6.74
C PRO A 59 -1.32 1.43 7.41
N ASP A 60 -1.31 2.76 7.53
CA ASP A 60 -2.34 3.60 8.17
C ASP A 60 -2.88 4.60 7.14
N ILE A 61 -4.19 4.79 7.08
CA ILE A 61 -4.83 5.64 6.09
C ILE A 61 -5.61 6.72 6.83
N THR A 62 -5.40 8.00 6.47
CA THR A 62 -5.97 9.12 7.23
C THR A 62 -7.49 9.14 7.33
N THR A 63 -8.19 8.41 6.45
CA THR A 63 -9.65 8.40 6.37
C THR A 63 -10.28 7.21 7.09
N ASN A 64 -9.53 6.14 7.42
CA ASN A 64 -10.06 4.95 8.07
C ASN A 64 -8.93 4.04 8.61
N THR A 65 -9.19 3.34 9.70
CA THR A 65 -8.29 2.34 10.30
C THR A 65 -8.65 0.95 9.78
N TYR A 66 -7.67 0.19 9.30
CA TYR A 66 -7.93 -1.14 8.74
C TYR A 66 -7.28 -2.27 9.57
N GLY A 67 -6.29 -1.94 10.40
CA GLY A 67 -5.93 -2.68 11.60
C GLY A 67 -4.90 -3.79 11.41
N ARG A 68 -4.34 -3.97 10.21
CA ARG A 68 -3.34 -5.02 9.95
C ARG A 68 -1.98 -4.47 9.55
N ALA A 69 -1.02 -4.72 10.41
CA ALA A 69 0.39 -4.68 10.09
C ALA A 69 0.73 -5.64 8.94
N LEU A 70 1.84 -5.37 8.27
CA LEU A 70 2.36 -6.24 7.23
C LEU A 70 2.80 -7.59 7.82
N PRO A 71 2.57 -8.70 7.10
CA PRO A 71 3.10 -10.00 7.49
C PRO A 71 4.62 -10.02 7.37
N SER A 72 5.27 -11.01 7.99
CA SER A 72 6.71 -11.19 7.81
C SER A 72 7.04 -11.54 6.36
N TYR A 73 7.96 -10.78 5.78
CA TYR A 73 8.51 -11.01 4.45
C TYR A 73 9.88 -10.32 4.33
N LYS A 74 10.88 -11.03 3.84
CA LYS A 74 12.24 -10.51 3.68
C LYS A 74 12.35 -9.81 2.32
N LEU A 75 12.42 -8.48 2.33
CA LEU A 75 12.59 -7.66 1.14
C LEU A 75 14.08 -7.33 0.95
N PRO A 76 14.73 -7.79 -0.14
CA PRO A 76 16.15 -7.51 -0.39
C PRO A 76 16.48 -6.03 -0.47
N ALA A 77 17.76 -5.70 -0.34
CA ALA A 77 18.26 -4.34 -0.52
C ALA A 77 17.85 -3.76 -1.89
N GLY A 78 17.35 -2.53 -1.90
CA GLY A 78 16.93 -1.84 -3.13
C GLY A 78 15.66 -2.38 -3.81
N ALA A 79 15.13 -3.52 -3.37
CA ALA A 79 13.99 -4.17 -4.00
C ALA A 79 12.66 -3.50 -3.64
N SER A 80 11.68 -3.67 -4.53
CA SER A 80 10.30 -3.21 -4.33
C SER A 80 9.34 -4.39 -4.19
N ALA A 81 8.30 -4.23 -3.37
CA ALA A 81 7.22 -5.18 -3.22
C ALA A 81 5.86 -4.52 -3.43
N ARG A 82 4.98 -5.21 -4.16
CA ARG A 82 3.56 -4.91 -4.25
C ARG A 82 2.86 -5.50 -3.03
N VAL A 83 2.31 -4.61 -2.21
CA VAL A 83 1.48 -4.97 -1.06
C VAL A 83 0.02 -4.92 -1.49
N HIS A 84 -0.52 -6.10 -1.76
CA HIS A 84 -1.92 -6.33 -2.08
C HIS A 84 -2.75 -6.26 -0.80
N THR A 85 -3.90 -5.60 -0.85
CA THR A 85 -4.80 -5.53 0.30
C THR A 85 -5.56 -6.84 0.48
N GLY A 86 -5.89 -7.53 -0.61
CA GLY A 86 -6.54 -8.84 -0.61
C GLY A 86 -5.76 -10.01 0.01
N THR A 87 -6.32 -11.22 -0.15
CA THR A 87 -5.74 -12.49 0.30
C THR A 87 -4.80 -13.10 -0.73
N GLY A 88 -3.82 -13.86 -0.23
CA GLY A 88 -2.83 -14.56 -1.05
C GLY A 88 -1.63 -15.01 -0.24
N LYS A 89 -0.68 -15.67 -0.91
CA LYS A 89 0.58 -16.12 -0.31
C LYS A 89 1.70 -15.19 -0.73
N ASN A 90 2.48 -14.70 0.24
CA ASN A 90 3.64 -13.86 -0.05
C ASN A 90 4.67 -14.64 -0.88
N HIS A 91 5.14 -14.06 -1.99
CA HIS A 91 6.08 -14.72 -2.88
C HIS A 91 6.85 -13.71 -3.73
N LYS A 92 7.92 -14.21 -4.38
CA LYS A 92 8.57 -13.54 -5.50
C LYS A 92 8.13 -14.27 -6.77
N ASP A 93 7.62 -13.54 -7.76
CA ASP A 93 7.22 -14.13 -9.04
C ASP A 93 8.43 -14.40 -9.95
N SER A 94 8.20 -15.05 -11.09
CA SER A 94 9.24 -15.35 -12.08
C SER A 94 9.85 -14.11 -12.73
N LYS A 95 9.17 -12.97 -12.67
CA LYS A 95 9.65 -11.67 -13.17
C LYS A 95 10.47 -10.90 -12.13
N GLY A 96 10.62 -11.48 -10.93
CA GLY A 96 11.34 -10.89 -9.83
C GLY A 96 10.55 -9.85 -9.02
N VAL A 97 9.24 -9.75 -9.25
CA VAL A 97 8.36 -8.88 -8.47
C VAL A 97 8.02 -9.56 -7.15
N HIS A 98 8.16 -8.81 -6.06
CA HIS A 98 7.78 -9.30 -4.74
C HIS A 98 6.31 -8.96 -4.46
N HIS A 99 5.55 -9.94 -4.00
CA HIS A 99 4.13 -9.83 -3.67
C HIS A 99 3.91 -10.11 -2.19
N ILE A 100 3.23 -9.20 -1.51
CA ILE A 100 2.85 -9.30 -0.10
C ILE A 100 1.34 -9.13 -0.01
N TYR A 101 0.66 -9.99 0.75
CA TYR A 101 -0.79 -9.96 0.88
C TYR A 101 -1.19 -9.67 2.32
N ARG A 102 -2.11 -8.72 2.51
CA ARG A 102 -2.58 -8.32 3.86
C ARG A 102 -3.76 -9.14 4.36
N GLY A 103 -4.41 -9.90 3.49
CA GLY A 103 -5.44 -10.87 3.87
C GLY A 103 -6.81 -10.28 4.14
N TYR A 104 -7.14 -9.11 3.59
CA TYR A 104 -8.50 -8.58 3.67
C TYR A 104 -9.41 -9.27 2.65
N ALA A 105 -10.68 -9.43 3.03
CA ALA A 105 -11.75 -9.84 2.13
C ALA A 105 -12.56 -8.64 1.60
N ARG A 106 -12.00 -7.43 1.73
CA ARG A 106 -12.63 -6.16 1.33
C ARG A 106 -11.65 -5.13 0.82
N HIS A 107 -12.14 -4.17 0.03
CA HIS A 107 -11.38 -2.98 -0.38
C HIS A 107 -11.04 -2.14 0.85
N VAL A 108 -9.80 -1.66 0.88
CA VAL A 108 -9.20 -0.96 2.02
C VAL A 108 -8.73 0.43 1.60
N LEU A 109 -8.30 0.62 0.36
CA LEU A 109 -7.87 1.93 -0.10
C LEU A 109 -9.10 2.75 -0.51
N PRO A 110 -9.21 4.02 -0.08
CA PRO A 110 -10.30 4.89 -0.48
C PRO A 110 -10.35 5.04 -2.00
N ASN A 111 -11.47 4.63 -2.59
CA ASN A 111 -11.75 4.69 -4.03
C ASN A 111 -12.93 5.61 -4.37
N ASP A 112 -13.73 6.04 -3.38
CA ASP A 112 -14.86 6.93 -3.59
C ASP A 112 -14.42 8.40 -3.47
N GLY A 113 -14.78 9.21 -4.46
CA GLY A 113 -14.37 10.60 -4.60
C GLY A 113 -14.79 11.58 -3.50
N ARG A 114 -15.30 11.09 -2.38
CA ARG A 114 -15.74 11.86 -1.21
C ARG A 114 -14.60 12.14 -0.23
N ALA A 115 -13.50 11.37 -0.27
CA ALA A 115 -12.32 11.62 0.54
C ALA A 115 -11.51 12.80 -0.01
N LYS A 116 -11.47 13.94 0.70
CA LYS A 116 -10.50 15.00 0.43
C LYS A 116 -9.08 14.46 0.66
N THR A 117 -8.36 14.20 -0.43
CA THR A 117 -6.92 13.86 -0.45
C THR A 117 -6.53 12.70 0.48
N PRO A 118 -6.90 11.45 0.15
CA PRO A 118 -6.44 10.28 0.90
C PRO A 118 -4.92 10.24 1.00
N ASN A 119 -4.42 9.82 2.17
CA ASN A 119 -3.00 9.74 2.47
C ASN A 119 -2.69 8.41 3.16
N LEU A 120 -1.97 7.54 2.44
CA LEU A 120 -1.44 6.28 2.96
C LEU A 120 -0.11 6.56 3.64
N ARG A 121 0.00 6.18 4.91
CA ARG A 121 1.20 6.28 5.74
C ARG A 121 1.73 4.89 6.04
N LEU A 122 3.04 4.71 5.91
CA LEU A 122 3.74 3.53 6.43
C LEU A 122 4.40 3.91 7.76
N LYS A 123 3.99 3.24 8.84
CA LYS A 123 4.49 3.48 10.20
C LYS A 123 5.37 2.34 10.70
N LYS A 124 6.29 2.67 11.61
CA LYS A 124 7.21 1.70 12.25
C LYS A 124 6.45 0.59 12.99
N PRO A 125 7.05 -0.61 13.13
CA PRO A 125 6.50 -1.66 13.98
C PRO A 125 6.16 -1.17 15.39
N GLY A 126 5.02 -1.62 15.92
CA GLY A 126 4.49 -1.20 17.23
C GLY A 126 3.71 0.12 17.22
N SER A 127 3.66 0.84 16.09
CA SER A 127 2.81 2.03 15.96
C SER A 127 1.33 1.65 15.93
N LYS A 128 0.47 2.55 16.41
CA LYS A 128 -0.99 2.39 16.34
C LYS A 128 -1.51 2.74 14.94
N ASP A 129 -2.43 1.93 14.42
CA ASP A 129 -3.29 2.28 13.28
C ASP A 129 -4.49 3.06 13.81
N ASN A 130 -4.36 4.38 13.83
CA ASN A 130 -5.29 5.29 14.51
C ASN A 130 -5.42 6.63 13.77
N ASN A 131 -5.04 6.67 12.50
CA ASN A 131 -5.05 7.82 11.61
C ASN A 131 -4.13 8.99 12.05
N ALA A 132 -3.43 8.87 13.17
CA ALA A 132 -2.48 9.87 13.65
C ALA A 132 -1.14 9.74 12.92
N ALA A 133 -0.42 10.84 12.74
CA ALA A 133 0.86 10.81 12.00
C ALA A 133 2.02 10.17 12.80
N ALA A 134 1.87 9.98 14.12
CA ALA A 134 2.92 9.43 14.97
C ALA A 134 3.42 8.07 14.46
N GLY A 135 4.75 7.92 14.41
CA GLY A 135 5.42 6.71 13.92
C GLY A 135 5.51 6.57 12.40
N THR A 136 4.95 7.51 11.62
CA THR A 136 5.05 7.52 10.16
C THR A 136 6.49 7.68 9.71
N ILE A 137 6.95 6.80 8.82
CA ILE A 137 8.25 6.94 8.16
C ILE A 137 8.12 7.39 6.72
N SER A 138 7.02 7.08 6.05
CA SER A 138 6.79 7.40 4.65
C SER A 138 5.31 7.57 4.41
N ALA A 139 4.94 8.47 3.51
CA ALA A 139 3.55 8.76 3.20
C ALA A 139 3.36 8.99 1.70
N CYS A 140 2.20 8.64 1.19
CA CYS A 140 1.81 8.87 -0.18
C CYS A 140 0.35 9.30 -0.24
N SER A 141 0.14 10.49 -0.80
CA SER A 141 -1.19 11.05 -1.03
C SER A 141 -1.54 11.02 -2.51
N TRP A 142 -2.82 10.81 -2.78
CA TRP A 142 -3.36 10.88 -4.13
C TRP A 142 -4.61 11.77 -4.15
N SER A 143 -4.90 12.32 -5.33
CA SER A 143 -6.17 12.99 -5.63
C SER A 143 -7.26 11.96 -5.91
N LEU A 144 -8.41 12.37 -6.45
CA LEU A 144 -9.51 11.47 -6.80
C LEU A 144 -9.01 10.20 -7.50
N ALA A 145 -9.33 9.03 -6.91
CA ALA A 145 -9.00 7.72 -7.46
C ALA A 145 -9.76 7.52 -8.78
N ALA A 146 -9.04 7.39 -9.88
CA ALA A 146 -9.58 6.97 -11.17
C ALA A 146 -9.39 5.46 -11.32
N ASP A 147 -10.36 4.80 -11.94
CA ASP A 147 -10.39 3.35 -12.11
C ASP A 147 -9.09 2.81 -12.71
N GLY A 148 -8.52 1.80 -12.05
CA GLY A 148 -7.29 1.15 -12.48
C GLY A 148 -6.03 2.01 -12.47
N ARG A 149 -6.08 3.26 -11.97
CA ARG A 149 -4.95 4.18 -12.05
C ARG A 149 -3.96 3.99 -10.90
N THR A 150 -2.68 3.96 -11.25
CA THR A 150 -1.57 3.97 -10.29
C THR A 150 -1.04 5.40 -10.13
N TYR A 151 -0.85 5.82 -8.88
CA TYR A 151 -0.32 7.11 -8.49
C TYR A 151 1.11 6.93 -7.97
N THR A 152 2.03 7.79 -8.39
CA THR A 152 3.44 7.72 -8.02
C THR A 152 3.77 8.74 -6.95
N CYS A 153 4.38 8.26 -5.89
CA CYS A 153 5.03 9.01 -4.83
C CYS A 153 6.56 8.97 -5.10
#